data_AF-A0AAV4HZA1-F1
#
_entry.id   AF-A0AAV4HZA1-F1
#
_cell.length_a   1.000
_cell.length_b   1.000
_cell.length_c   1.000
_cell.angle_alpha   90.00
_cell.angle_beta   90.00
_cell.angle_gamma   90.00
#
_symmetry.space_group_name_H-M   'P 1'
#
loop_
_entity.id
_entity.type
_entity.pdbx_description
1 polymer ?
#
loop_
_entity_poly.entity_id
_entity_poly.type
_entity_poly.pdbx_seq_one_letter_code
_entity_poly.pdbx_strand_id
1 'polypeptide(L)' 'TDNPKTRQNLYNEADVFVVCFSVIAPDSLCHVEQVWLPEIRAHAPHTPFILVGSQADLRWVT' A
#
# COMPACT_ATOMS: atom_id res chain seq x y z
N THR A 1 10.86 9.03 11.61
CA THR A 1 11.27 10.07 10.64
C THR A 1 10.97 9.53 9.26
N ASP A 2 9.74 9.71 8.78
CA ASP A 2 9.28 9.13 7.50
C ASP A 2 9.69 10.08 6.36
N ASN A 3 10.81 9.76 5.69
CA ASN A 3 11.25 10.53 4.53
C ASN A 3 10.79 9.80 3.26
N PRO A 4 9.89 10.39 2.44
CA PRO A 4 9.36 9.75 1.22
C PRO A 4 10.47 9.37 0.23
N LYS A 5 11.59 10.09 0.24
CA LYS A 5 12.73 9.80 -0.63
C LYS A 5 13.41 8.47 -0.29
N THR A 6 13.44 8.09 0.99
CA THR A 6 14.10 6.86 1.42
C THR A 6 13.30 5.63 1.03
N ARG A 7 11.96 5.68 1.12
CA ARG A 7 11.09 4.57 0.67
C ARG A 7 11.15 4.39 -0.85
N GLN A 8 11.16 5.48 -1.62
CA GLN A 8 11.17 5.44 -3.08
C GLN A 8 12.43 4.76 -3.66
N ASN A 9 13.58 4.92 -3.00
CA ASN A 9 14.81 4.24 -3.41
C ASN A 9 14.70 2.71 -3.34
N LEU A 10 13.85 2.17 -2.48
CA LEU A 10 13.64 0.72 -2.35
C LEU A 10 12.73 0.15 -3.45
N TYR A 11 12.01 1.01 -4.19
CA TYR A 11 11.03 0.56 -5.20
C TYR A 11 11.70 -0.01 -6.46
N ASN A 12 12.94 0.42 -6.78
CA ASN A 12 13.66 -0.01 -7.99
C ASN A 12 14.08 -1.48 -7.97
N GLU A 13 14.25 -2.07 -6.78
CA GLU A 13 14.68 -3.46 -6.61
C GLU A 13 13.52 -4.39 -6.22
N ALA A 14 12.30 -3.87 -6.14
CA ALA A 14 11.15 -4.63 -5.73
C ALA A 14 10.59 -5.47 -6.89
N ASP A 15 10.55 -6.79 -6.71
CA ASP A 15 9.87 -7.73 -7.61
C ASP A 15 8.34 -7.74 -7.41
N VAL A 16 7.87 -7.38 -6.21
CA VAL A 16 6.45 -7.34 -5.86
C VAL A 16 6.21 -6.33 -4.74
N PHE A 17 5.09 -5.61 -4.81
CA PHE A 17 4.62 -4.74 -3.74
C PHE A 17 3.50 -5.40 -2.95
N VAL A 18 3.55 -5.31 -1.62
CA VAL A 18 2.42 -5.66 -0.75
C VAL A 18 1.81 -4.38 -0.23
N VAL A 19 0.58 -4.09 -0.67
CA VAL A 19 -0.14 -2.88 -0.32
C VAL A 19 -1.24 -3.24 0.66
N CYS A 20 -1.14 -2.73 1.88
CA CYS A 20 -2.05 -3.08 2.97
C CYS A 20 -3.07 -1.96 3.22
N PHE A 21 -4.32 -2.36 3.46
CA PHE A 21 -5.35 -1.49 4.02
C PHE A 21 -6.00 -2.20 5.21
N SER A 22 -6.60 -1.43 6.11
CA SER A 22 -7.33 -1.96 7.26
C SER A 22 -8.78 -2.22 6.89
N VAL A 23 -9.28 -3.43 7.15
CA VAL A 23 -10.68 -3.79 6.88
C VAL A 23 -11.68 -3.11 7.81
N ILE A 24 -11.22 -2.56 8.93
CA ILE A 24 -12.06 -1.78 9.88
C ILE A 24 -11.97 -0.28 9.66
N ALA A 25 -11.07 0.19 8.77
CA ALA A 25 -10.92 1.60 8.46
C ALA A 25 -11.01 1.82 6.93
N PRO A 26 -12.21 2.02 6.37
CA PRO A 26 -12.42 2.16 4.92
C PRO A 26 -11.56 3.24 4.26
N ASP A 27 -11.27 4.35 4.95
CA ASP A 27 -10.41 5.44 4.46
C ASP A 27 -9.00 4.95 4.12
N SER A 28 -8.51 3.89 4.77
CA SER A 28 -7.21 3.31 4.45
C SER A 28 -7.18 2.67 3.06
N LEU A 29 -8.31 2.15 2.57
CA LEU A 29 -8.44 1.66 1.20
C LEU A 29 -8.47 2.83 0.21
N CYS A 30 -9.18 3.92 0.53
CA CYS A 30 -9.16 5.15 -0.27
C CYS A 30 -7.73 5.69 -0.42
N HIS A 31 -6.92 5.67 0.65
CA HIS A 31 -5.51 6.07 0.58
C HIS A 31 -4.66 5.16 -0.31
N VAL A 32 -4.98 3.86 -0.39
CA VAL A 32 -4.32 2.96 -1.35
C VAL A 32 -4.53 3.44 -2.78
N GLU A 33 -5.76 3.76 -3.14
CA GLU A 33 -6.09 4.20 -4.50
C GLU A 33 -5.55 5.60 -4.83
N GLN A 34 -5.63 6.53 -3.88
CA GLN A 34 -5.32 7.94 -4.11
C GLN A 34 -3.85 8.31 -3.90
N VAL A 35 -3.12 7.55 -3.09
CA VAL A 35 -1.74 7.88 -2.70
C VAL A 35 -0.77 6.76 -3.07
N TRP A 36 -0.98 5.56 -2.54
CA TRP A 36 0.02 4.49 -2.64
C TRP A 36 0.15 3.92 -4.05
N LEU A 37 -0.97 3.64 -4.73
CA LEU A 37 -0.94 3.12 -6.10
C LEU A 37 -0.35 4.13 -7.10
N PRO A 38 -0.72 5.42 -7.10
CA PRO A 38 -0.07 6.41 -7.94
C PRO A 38 1.44 6.53 -7.66
N GLU A 39 1.86 6.51 -6.40
CA GLU A 39 3.28 6.59 -6.03
C GLU A 39 4.07 5.38 -6.54
N ILE A 40 3.56 4.16 -6.33
CA ILE A 40 4.19 2.92 -6.81
C ILE A 40 4.23 2.91 -8.33
N ARG A 41 3.14 3.26 -9.00
CA ARG A 41 3.07 3.25 -10.47
C ARG A 41 3.96 4.30 -11.13
N ALA A 42 4.23 5.42 -10.44
CA ALA A 42 5.17 6.42 -10.92
C ALA A 42 6.63 5.94 -10.93
N HIS A 43 7.01 5.07 -9.98
CA HIS A 43 8.40 4.58 -9.85
C HIS A 43 8.61 3.17 -10.42
N ALA A 44 7.61 2.30 -10.31
CA ALA A 44 7.64 0.90 -10.68
C ALA A 44 6.35 0.52 -11.45
N PRO A 45 6.21 1.00 -12.71
CA PRO A 45 4.97 0.87 -13.47
C PRO A 45 4.60 -0.59 -13.81
N HIS A 46 5.60 -1.45 -13.97
CA HIS A 46 5.42 -2.84 -14.39
C HIS A 46 5.46 -3.86 -13.25
N THR A 47 5.87 -3.44 -12.05
CA THR A 47 5.99 -4.36 -10.92
C THR A 47 4.58 -4.73 -10.42
N PRO A 48 4.26 -6.03 -10.26
CA PRO A 48 2.98 -6.45 -9.73
C PRO A 48 2.83 -6.01 -8.26
N PHE A 49 1.58 -5.90 -7.80
CA PHE A 49 1.29 -5.70 -6.40
C PHE A 49 0.17 -6.64 -5.93
N ILE A 50 0.18 -6.91 -4.63
CA ILE A 50 -0.83 -7.69 -3.92
C ILE A 50 -1.52 -6.74 -2.94
N LEU A 51 -2.85 -6.64 -3.05
CA LEU A 51 -3.67 -5.88 -2.10
C LEU A 51 -4.05 -6.77 -0.92
N VAL A 52 -3.77 -6.33 0.30
CA VAL A 52 -4.01 -7.09 1.53
C VAL A 52 -4.91 -6.31 2.48
N GLY A 53 -6.04 -6.91 2.86
CA GLY A 53 -6.88 -6.41 3.96
C GLY A 53 -6.38 -6.95 5.30
N SER A 54 -5.90 -6.08 6.18
CA SER A 54 -5.44 -6.40 7.53
C SER A 54 -6.56 -6.19 8.57
N GLN A 55 -6.34 -6.64 9.81
CA GLN A 55 -7.27 -6.49 10.95
C GLN A 55 -8.62 -7.21 10.75
N ALA A 56 -8.61 -8.36 10.06
CA ALA A 56 -9.81 -9.15 9.79
C ALA A 56 -10.50 -9.71 11.04
N ASP A 57 -9.75 -9.90 12.12
CA ASP A 57 -10.25 -10.28 13.44
C ASP A 57 -11.19 -9.22 14.03
N LEU A 58 -10.91 -7.94 13.79
CA LEU A 58 -11.70 -6.81 14.30
C LEU A 58 -12.98 -6.54 13.50
N ARG A 59 -13.13 -7.15 12.31
CA ARG A 59 -14.32 -6.96 11.46
C ARG A 59 -15.61 -7.40 12.13
N TRP A 60 -15.57 -8.40 13.01
CA TRP A 60 -16.78 -8.90 13.69
C TRP A 60 -17.17 -8.05 14.90
N VAL A 61 -16.28 -7.17 15.34
CA VAL A 61 -16.44 -6.34 16.54
C VAL A 61 -17.03 -4.97 16.18
N THR A 62 -16.98 -4.59 14.91
CA THR A 62 -17.41 -3.27 14.38
C THR A 62 -18.66 -3.42 13.54
#